data_AF-A0A1V4R057-F1
#
_entry.id   AF-A0A1V4R057-F1
#
_cell.length_a   1.000
_cell.length_b   1.000
_cell.length_c   1.000
_cell.angle_alpha   90.00
_cell.angle_beta   90.00
_cell.angle_gamma   90.00
#
_symmetry.space_group_name_H-M   'P 1'
#
loop_
_entity.id
_entity.type
_entity.pdbx_description
1 polymer ?
#
loop_
_entity_poly.entity_id
_entity_poly.type
_entity_poly.pdbx_seq_one_letter_code
_entity_poly.pdbx_strand_id
1 'polypeptide(L)'
;MLRYGVEPRRLPRKVLEAEIDIIRQLGAEFRMRTLVGEHVSLEELRTDFDAVFVAVGELRADDAEQLGLSAPAGRLRADPATFQTEVQGVFAGGDAIGRRKSAVRSVAHGHGAAVAIDQYLTGRPLTGTGRPFTTRMGRLDEEELRRLVALASPEPRASPAGRTLAGEDAPGLSDAQAHSEAARCLHCDCRKAESCKLRRYAALYAANPKRHGDQRRRLELHAGRGQVIYEPGKCIDCGLCVQITARAGEALGLTFVGRGFDVRVAVPFGRELDQALQKVAAECVRACPTGALAFKMNRASQ
;
A
#
# COMPACT_ATOMS: atom_id res chain seq x y z
N MET A 1 -18.57 5.24 14.30
CA MET A 1 -17.51 5.17 15.36
C MET A 1 -16.76 6.49 15.56
N LEU A 2 -16.22 7.14 14.52
CA LEU A 2 -15.33 8.31 14.69
C LEU A 2 -15.99 9.56 15.31
N ARG A 3 -17.23 9.90 14.92
CA ARG A 3 -17.94 11.08 15.45
C ARG A 3 -18.38 10.92 16.90
N TYR A 4 -18.71 9.71 17.35
CA TYR A 4 -19.35 9.49 18.65
C TYR A 4 -18.47 8.72 19.64
N GLY A 5 -17.60 7.84 19.14
CA GLY A 5 -16.71 7.00 19.94
C GLY A 5 -15.29 7.54 20.12
N VAL A 6 -14.95 8.67 19.47
CA VAL A 6 -13.68 9.36 19.67
C VAL A 6 -13.96 10.76 20.22
N GLU A 7 -13.32 11.06 21.35
CA GLU A 7 -13.45 12.34 22.02
C GLU A 7 -12.91 13.49 21.13
N PRO A 8 -13.54 14.68 21.16
CA PRO A 8 -13.10 15.84 20.37
C PRO A 8 -11.63 16.19 20.55
N ARG A 9 -11.08 16.08 21.77
CA ARG A 9 -9.64 16.27 22.04
C ARG A 9 -8.70 15.38 21.24
N ARG A 10 -9.15 14.19 20.85
CA ARG A 10 -8.36 13.23 20.05
C ARG A 10 -8.64 13.35 18.56
N LEU A 11 -9.86 13.77 18.19
CA LEU A 11 -10.29 14.00 16.82
C LEU A 11 -11.19 15.24 16.78
N PRO A 12 -10.61 16.43 16.53
CA PRO A 12 -11.36 17.68 16.50
C PRO A 12 -12.50 17.63 15.49
N ARG A 13 -13.68 18.12 15.87
CA ARG A 13 -14.89 18.03 15.03
C ARG A 13 -14.73 18.74 13.69
N LYS A 14 -14.04 19.88 13.67
CA LYS A 14 -13.72 20.61 12.44
C LYS A 14 -12.95 19.77 11.42
N VAL A 15 -12.03 18.91 11.88
CA VAL A 15 -11.25 18.03 10.99
C VAL A 15 -12.13 16.93 10.43
N LEU A 16 -12.94 16.30 11.30
CA LEU A 16 -13.89 15.28 10.86
C LEU A 16 -14.93 15.84 9.88
N GLU A 17 -15.39 17.07 10.10
CA GLU A 17 -16.34 17.75 9.19
C GLU A 17 -15.70 18.05 7.84
N ALA A 18 -14.45 18.54 7.82
CA ALA A 18 -13.71 18.74 6.57
C ALA A 18 -13.56 17.43 5.76
N GLU A 19 -13.25 16.31 6.41
CA GLU A 19 -13.17 14.98 5.75
C GLU A 19 -14.53 14.51 5.21
N ILE A 20 -15.62 14.75 5.94
CA ILE A 20 -16.99 14.44 5.48
C ILE A 20 -17.38 15.32 4.30
N ASP A 21 -16.98 16.58 4.29
CA ASP A 21 -17.29 17.52 3.22
C ASP A 21 -16.61 17.15 1.91
N ILE A 22 -15.43 16.51 1.94
CA ILE A 22 -14.82 15.91 0.74
C ILE A 22 -15.75 14.86 0.13
N ILE A 23 -16.34 13.99 0.94
CA ILE A 23 -17.27 12.95 0.48
C ILE A 23 -18.54 13.59 -0.13
N ARG A 24 -19.04 14.69 0.47
CA ARG A 24 -20.15 15.47 -0.10
C ARG A 24 -19.80 16.07 -1.46
N GLN A 25 -18.60 16.65 -1.59
CA GLN A 25 -18.13 17.26 -2.84
C GLN A 25 -17.95 16.24 -3.97
N LEU A 26 -17.69 14.98 -3.63
CA LEU A 26 -17.68 13.87 -4.59
C LEU A 26 -19.09 13.47 -5.09
N GLY A 27 -20.14 14.12 -4.60
CA GLY A 27 -21.53 13.90 -5.04
C GLY A 27 -22.32 12.94 -4.16
N ALA A 28 -21.81 12.55 -2.98
CA ALA A 28 -22.56 11.68 -2.07
C ALA A 28 -23.74 12.43 -1.42
N GLU A 29 -24.94 11.86 -1.55
CA GLU A 29 -26.13 12.32 -0.84
C GLU A 29 -26.20 11.72 0.57
N PHE A 30 -26.38 12.57 1.58
CA PHE A 30 -26.48 12.14 2.98
C PHE A 30 -27.93 12.19 3.46
N ARG A 31 -28.54 11.02 3.66
CA ARG A 31 -29.86 10.88 4.29
C ARG A 31 -29.69 10.45 5.75
N MET A 32 -29.69 11.44 6.64
CA MET A 32 -29.52 11.22 8.08
C MET A 32 -30.86 10.93 8.76
N ARG A 33 -30.82 10.36 9.98
CA ARG A 33 -32.02 9.97 10.76
C ARG A 33 -32.91 8.94 10.04
N THR A 34 -32.31 8.16 9.15
CA THR A 34 -32.97 7.04 8.47
C THR A 34 -32.42 5.73 9.03
N LEU A 35 -33.30 4.92 9.60
CA LEU A 35 -32.97 3.56 10.06
C LEU A 35 -33.28 2.57 8.94
N VAL A 36 -32.26 1.86 8.47
CA VAL A 36 -32.42 0.78 7.49
C VAL A 36 -32.97 -0.45 8.21
N GLY A 37 -34.05 -1.03 7.69
CA GLY A 37 -34.85 -2.08 8.33
C GLY A 37 -36.17 -1.58 8.94
N GLU A 38 -36.29 -0.28 9.22
CA GLU A 38 -37.52 0.33 9.75
C GLU A 38 -38.13 1.38 8.80
N HIS A 39 -37.32 2.36 8.37
CA HIS A 39 -37.77 3.45 7.48
C HIS A 39 -37.58 3.13 6.01
N VAL A 40 -36.59 2.29 5.69
CA VAL A 40 -36.30 1.78 4.34
C VAL A 40 -35.75 0.37 4.48
N SER A 41 -36.25 -0.56 3.69
CA SER A 41 -35.77 -1.94 3.68
C SER A 41 -34.52 -2.09 2.81
N LEU A 42 -33.74 -3.15 3.05
CA LEU A 42 -32.63 -3.50 2.16
C LEU A 42 -33.12 -3.81 0.73
N GLU A 43 -34.33 -4.37 0.58
CA GLU A 43 -34.90 -4.71 -0.72
C GLU A 43 -35.26 -3.48 -1.56
N GLU A 44 -35.84 -2.46 -0.91
CA GLU A 44 -36.09 -1.16 -1.55
C GLU A 44 -34.77 -0.54 -2.03
N LEU A 45 -33.73 -0.55 -1.18
CA LEU A 45 -32.40 -0.05 -1.58
C LEU A 45 -31.81 -0.82 -2.76
N ARG A 46 -32.04 -2.13 -2.85
CA ARG A 46 -31.59 -2.95 -3.99
C ARG A 46 -32.36 -2.68 -5.27
N THR A 47 -33.59 -2.18 -5.16
CA THR A 47 -34.42 -1.79 -6.30
C THR A 47 -34.00 -0.42 -6.83
N ASP A 48 -33.70 0.51 -5.92
CA ASP A 48 -33.36 1.90 -6.25
C ASP A 48 -31.89 2.09 -6.66
N PHE A 49 -31.00 1.16 -6.29
CA PHE A 49 -29.56 1.27 -6.53
C PHE A 49 -28.95 -0.01 -7.11
N ASP A 50 -27.98 0.14 -8.01
CA ASP A 50 -27.31 -0.98 -8.68
C ASP A 50 -26.45 -1.83 -7.72
N ALA A 51 -25.97 -1.25 -6.62
CA ALA A 51 -25.22 -1.94 -5.58
C ALA A 51 -25.40 -1.26 -4.22
N VAL A 52 -25.37 -2.07 -3.15
CA VAL A 52 -25.49 -1.59 -1.77
C VAL A 52 -24.24 -1.96 -0.98
N PHE A 53 -23.64 -1.01 -0.27
CA PHE A 53 -22.50 -1.27 0.62
C PHE A 53 -22.83 -0.97 2.08
N VAL A 54 -22.76 -2.00 2.92
CA VAL A 54 -23.06 -1.94 4.35
C VAL A 54 -21.77 -1.71 5.15
N ALA A 55 -21.63 -0.50 5.69
CA ALA A 55 -20.47 -0.06 6.48
C ALA A 55 -20.89 0.58 7.81
N VAL A 56 -21.81 -0.07 8.54
CA VAL A 56 -22.47 0.45 9.75
C VAL A 56 -21.56 0.52 10.99
N GLY A 57 -20.33 0.01 10.89
CA GLY A 57 -19.40 -0.04 12.03
C GLY A 57 -19.69 -1.24 12.92
N GLU A 58 -20.00 -1.01 14.18
CA GLU A 58 -20.30 -2.09 15.14
C GLU A 58 -21.76 -2.52 15.02
N LEU A 59 -22.00 -3.82 14.83
CA LEU A 59 -23.34 -4.40 14.84
C LEU A 59 -23.83 -4.62 16.26
N ARG A 60 -25.08 -4.24 16.51
CA ARG A 60 -25.85 -4.69 17.67
C ARG A 60 -26.51 -6.03 17.35
N ALA A 61 -27.11 -6.66 18.37
CA ALA A 61 -27.68 -8.00 18.26
C ALA A 61 -28.72 -8.14 17.13
N ASP A 62 -29.56 -7.12 16.96
CA ASP A 62 -30.72 -7.17 16.06
C ASP A 62 -30.46 -6.51 14.70
N ASP A 63 -29.36 -5.76 14.55
CA ASP A 63 -29.06 -4.97 13.34
C ASP A 63 -29.00 -5.87 12.09
N ALA A 64 -28.43 -7.06 12.21
CA ALA A 64 -28.28 -7.96 11.08
C ALA A 64 -29.63 -8.51 10.60
N GLU A 65 -30.52 -8.86 11.53
CA GLU A 65 -31.87 -9.32 11.21
C GLU A 65 -32.69 -8.20 10.57
N GLN A 66 -32.61 -6.98 11.10
CA GLN A 66 -33.26 -5.80 10.51
C GLN A 66 -32.76 -5.50 9.08
N LEU A 67 -31.47 -5.74 8.82
CA LEU A 67 -30.90 -5.64 7.47
C LEU A 67 -31.25 -6.83 6.58
N GLY A 68 -31.83 -7.91 7.10
CA GLY A 68 -32.06 -9.15 6.35
C GLY A 68 -30.78 -9.89 5.98
N LEU A 69 -29.73 -9.77 6.81
CA LEU A 69 -28.41 -10.34 6.58
C LEU A 69 -28.00 -11.30 7.70
N SER A 70 -27.18 -12.29 7.35
CA SER A 70 -26.63 -13.29 8.28
C SER A 70 -25.46 -12.71 9.05
N ALA A 71 -25.54 -12.74 10.39
CA ALA A 71 -24.43 -12.32 11.26
C ALA A 71 -23.96 -13.41 12.24
N PRO A 72 -23.36 -14.51 11.76
CA PRO A 72 -22.85 -15.56 12.65
C PRO A 72 -21.78 -15.00 13.59
N ALA A 73 -22.01 -15.15 14.91
CA ALA A 73 -21.16 -14.61 15.96
C ALA A 73 -21.04 -13.06 15.94
N GLY A 74 -22.14 -12.36 15.63
CA GLY A 74 -22.26 -10.91 15.75
C GLY A 74 -21.49 -10.11 14.69
N ARG A 75 -21.26 -10.71 13.52
CA ARG A 75 -20.59 -10.06 12.37
C ARG A 75 -21.26 -10.46 11.08
N LEU A 76 -21.52 -9.50 10.20
CA LEU A 76 -22.07 -9.76 8.87
C LEU A 76 -21.19 -10.77 8.13
N ARG A 77 -21.84 -11.74 7.50
CA ARG A 77 -21.20 -12.66 6.59
C ARG A 77 -20.90 -11.92 5.28
N ALA A 78 -19.64 -11.96 4.88
CA ALA A 78 -19.20 -11.45 3.58
C ALA A 78 -18.03 -12.30 3.08
N ASP A 79 -17.94 -12.47 1.77
CA ASP A 79 -16.78 -13.10 1.16
C ASP A 79 -15.50 -12.30 1.45
N PRO A 80 -14.42 -12.93 1.93
CA PRO A 80 -13.22 -12.21 2.35
C PRO A 80 -12.40 -11.61 1.19
N ALA A 81 -12.66 -11.99 -0.05
CA ALA A 81 -12.00 -11.44 -1.24
C ALA A 81 -12.86 -10.37 -1.92
N THR A 82 -14.17 -10.61 -2.05
CA THR A 82 -15.09 -9.76 -2.82
C THR A 82 -15.96 -8.86 -1.95
N PHE A 83 -16.02 -9.09 -0.65
CA PHE A 83 -16.87 -8.37 0.31
C PHE A 83 -18.37 -8.52 0.05
N GLN A 84 -18.79 -9.35 -0.90
CA GLN A 84 -20.21 -9.60 -1.17
C GLN A 84 -20.81 -10.46 -0.06
N THR A 85 -22.01 -10.11 0.39
CA THR A 85 -22.76 -10.93 1.36
C THR A 85 -23.42 -12.12 0.64
N GLU A 86 -24.23 -12.89 1.34
CA GLU A 86 -25.10 -13.90 0.73
C GLU A 86 -26.16 -13.31 -0.22
N VAL A 87 -26.42 -12.01 -0.13
CA VAL A 87 -27.39 -11.31 -0.98
C VAL A 87 -26.65 -10.68 -2.16
N GLN A 88 -27.00 -11.10 -3.38
CA GLN A 88 -26.40 -10.57 -4.61
C GLN A 88 -26.61 -9.05 -4.72
N GLY A 89 -25.54 -8.33 -5.07
CA GLY A 89 -25.50 -6.88 -5.17
C GLY A 89 -25.31 -6.15 -3.83
N VAL A 90 -25.26 -6.88 -2.71
CA VAL A 90 -25.02 -6.32 -1.38
C VAL A 90 -23.61 -6.70 -0.91
N PHE A 91 -22.86 -5.69 -0.50
CA PHE A 91 -21.48 -5.81 -0.03
C PHE A 91 -21.40 -5.32 1.41
N ALA A 92 -20.47 -5.83 2.20
CA ALA A 92 -20.28 -5.40 3.57
C ALA A 92 -18.80 -5.25 3.91
N GLY A 93 -18.48 -4.23 4.71
CA GLY A 93 -17.10 -3.89 5.05
C GLY A 93 -16.97 -3.27 6.43
N GLY A 94 -15.75 -2.84 6.75
CA GLY A 94 -15.49 -2.20 8.02
C GLY A 94 -15.52 -3.16 9.22
N ASP A 95 -15.88 -2.60 10.37
CA ASP A 95 -15.98 -3.35 11.63
C ASP A 95 -17.17 -4.32 11.64
N ALA A 96 -18.15 -4.16 10.74
CA ALA A 96 -19.35 -5.00 10.68
C ALA A 96 -19.03 -6.45 10.29
N ILE A 97 -17.97 -6.65 9.49
CA ILE A 97 -17.46 -7.98 9.11
C ILE A 97 -16.17 -8.35 9.87
N GLY A 98 -15.56 -7.35 10.54
CA GLY A 98 -14.21 -7.44 11.09
C GLY A 98 -14.14 -8.17 12.43
N ARG A 99 -13.17 -9.08 12.59
CA ARG A 99 -12.90 -9.72 13.90
C ARG A 99 -12.31 -8.75 14.94
N ARG A 100 -11.61 -7.72 14.49
CA ARG A 100 -10.97 -6.71 15.35
C ARG A 100 -11.33 -5.35 14.81
N LYS A 101 -11.78 -4.48 15.70
CA LYS A 101 -12.09 -3.09 15.39
C LYS A 101 -10.80 -2.38 14.97
N SER A 102 -10.74 -1.87 13.75
CA SER A 102 -9.52 -1.24 13.23
C SER A 102 -9.85 -0.31 12.07
N ALA A 103 -9.70 1.00 12.30
CA ALA A 103 -9.89 2.00 11.26
C ALA A 103 -9.08 1.70 9.99
N VAL A 104 -7.81 1.28 10.14
CA VAL A 104 -6.94 0.90 9.02
C VAL A 104 -7.53 -0.25 8.20
N ARG A 105 -8.05 -1.30 8.87
CA ARG A 105 -8.68 -2.41 8.17
C ARG A 105 -10.02 -2.01 7.57
N SER A 106 -10.78 -1.14 8.21
CA SER A 106 -12.04 -0.65 7.68
C SER A 106 -11.87 0.14 6.40
N VAL A 107 -10.84 0.99 6.32
CA VAL A 107 -10.44 1.65 5.08
C VAL A 107 -10.01 0.64 4.01
N ALA A 108 -9.21 -0.37 4.39
CA ALA A 108 -8.81 -1.44 3.47
C ALA A 108 -10.01 -2.25 2.94
N HIS A 109 -11.01 -2.53 3.79
CA HIS A 109 -12.26 -3.18 3.37
C HIS A 109 -13.04 -2.31 2.39
N GLY A 110 -13.15 -1.00 2.64
CA GLY A 110 -13.82 -0.06 1.73
C GLY A 110 -13.15 -0.05 0.34
N HIS A 111 -11.82 0.03 0.29
CA HIS A 111 -11.09 -0.06 -0.98
C HIS A 111 -11.29 -1.41 -1.68
N GLY A 112 -11.28 -2.51 -0.92
CA GLY A 112 -11.51 -3.85 -1.45
C GLY A 112 -12.91 -4.03 -2.03
N ALA A 113 -13.92 -3.58 -1.29
CA ALA A 113 -15.32 -3.61 -1.70
C ALA A 113 -15.56 -2.74 -2.94
N ALA A 114 -14.95 -1.56 -3.03
CA ALA A 114 -15.06 -0.70 -4.21
C ALA A 114 -14.61 -1.41 -5.50
N VAL A 115 -13.50 -2.16 -5.46
CA VAL A 115 -13.04 -2.95 -6.62
C VAL A 115 -14.00 -4.09 -6.96
N ALA A 116 -14.59 -4.74 -5.95
CA ALA A 116 -15.57 -5.80 -6.18
C ALA A 116 -16.90 -5.26 -6.71
N ILE A 117 -17.36 -4.11 -6.21
CA ILE A 117 -18.54 -3.40 -6.71
C ILE A 117 -18.32 -2.98 -8.17
N ASP A 118 -17.14 -2.42 -8.50
CA ASP A 118 -16.78 -2.11 -9.90
C ASP A 118 -16.81 -3.36 -10.79
N GLN A 119 -16.26 -4.50 -10.33
CA GLN A 119 -16.37 -5.78 -11.05
C GLN A 119 -17.82 -6.20 -11.25
N TYR A 120 -18.65 -6.09 -10.21
CA TYR A 120 -20.07 -6.43 -10.25
C TYR A 120 -20.83 -5.57 -11.26
N LEU A 121 -20.71 -4.25 -11.16
CA LEU A 121 -21.41 -3.28 -12.02
C LEU A 121 -20.98 -3.38 -13.48
N THR A 122 -19.74 -3.78 -13.74
CA THR A 122 -19.21 -3.96 -15.11
C THR A 122 -19.38 -5.38 -15.65
N GLY A 123 -20.03 -6.28 -14.92
CA GLY A 123 -20.24 -7.67 -15.33
C GLY A 123 -18.95 -8.52 -15.41
N ARG A 124 -17.87 -8.07 -14.78
CA ARG A 124 -16.60 -8.83 -14.70
C ARG A 124 -16.67 -9.87 -13.58
N PRO A 125 -15.86 -10.94 -13.65
CA PRO A 125 -15.75 -11.92 -12.57
C PRO A 125 -15.41 -11.25 -11.23
N LEU A 126 -16.16 -11.60 -10.18
CA LEU A 126 -15.92 -11.12 -8.83
C LEU A 126 -14.72 -11.80 -8.19
N THR A 127 -13.54 -11.23 -8.41
CA THR A 127 -12.28 -11.70 -7.83
C THR A 127 -11.78 -10.80 -6.69
N GLY A 128 -12.43 -9.64 -6.48
CA GLY A 128 -11.94 -8.60 -5.61
C GLY A 128 -10.64 -7.99 -6.11
N THR A 129 -9.84 -7.44 -5.19
CA THR A 129 -8.52 -6.85 -5.50
C THR A 129 -7.49 -7.88 -5.95
N GLY A 130 -7.75 -9.17 -5.73
CA GLY A 130 -6.74 -10.22 -5.80
C GLY A 130 -5.68 -10.07 -4.69
N ARG A 131 -4.91 -11.12 -4.44
CA ARG A 131 -3.73 -11.01 -3.58
C ARG A 131 -2.52 -10.67 -4.43
N PRO A 132 -1.89 -9.50 -4.26
CA PRO A 132 -0.66 -9.23 -4.96
C PRO A 132 0.40 -10.26 -4.54
N PHE A 133 1.16 -10.76 -5.51
CA PHE A 133 2.33 -11.55 -5.21
C PHE A 133 3.30 -10.71 -4.37
N THR A 134 3.74 -11.23 -3.23
CA THR A 134 4.71 -10.53 -2.40
C THR A 134 5.72 -11.52 -1.87
N THR A 135 6.99 -11.11 -1.91
CA THR A 135 8.04 -11.72 -1.11
C THR A 135 8.25 -10.85 0.12
N ARG A 136 8.74 -11.46 1.21
CA ARG A 136 9.07 -10.73 2.43
C ARG A 136 10.58 -10.59 2.51
N MET A 137 11.05 -9.44 2.97
CA MET A 137 12.47 -9.21 3.25
C MET A 137 13.01 -10.19 4.30
N GLY A 138 12.15 -10.72 5.18
CA GLY A 138 12.55 -11.62 6.24
C GLY A 138 13.15 -10.88 7.44
N ARG A 139 13.75 -11.63 8.37
CA ARG A 139 14.48 -11.05 9.50
C ARG A 139 15.84 -10.58 9.01
N LEU A 140 16.17 -9.32 9.31
CA LEU A 140 17.48 -8.76 9.02
C LEU A 140 18.46 -9.08 10.14
N ASP A 141 19.68 -9.44 9.77
CA ASP A 141 20.80 -9.46 10.70
C ASP A 141 21.28 -8.02 11.02
N GLU A 142 22.21 -7.89 11.97
CA GLU A 142 22.72 -6.58 12.42
C GLU A 142 23.44 -5.80 11.31
N GLU A 143 24.10 -6.48 10.37
CA GLU A 143 24.79 -5.83 9.25
C GLU A 143 23.78 -5.32 8.21
N GLU A 144 22.79 -6.14 7.89
CA GLU A 144 21.71 -5.77 6.98
C GLU A 144 20.87 -4.62 7.54
N LEU A 145 20.58 -4.64 8.84
CA LEU A 145 19.89 -3.54 9.50
C LEU A 145 20.71 -2.26 9.44
N ARG A 146 22.02 -2.32 9.71
CA ARG A 146 22.93 -1.17 9.56
C ARG A 146 22.91 -0.59 8.14
N ARG A 147 22.90 -1.44 7.12
CA ARG A 147 22.82 -1.02 5.70
C ARG A 147 21.47 -0.35 5.39
N LEU A 148 20.37 -0.89 5.90
CA LEU A 148 19.05 -0.31 5.70
C LEU A 148 18.93 1.09 6.32
N VAL A 149 19.38 1.24 7.58
CA VAL A 149 19.29 2.52 8.30
C VAL A 149 20.31 3.56 7.83
N ALA A 150 21.34 3.17 7.09
CA ALA A 150 22.31 4.11 6.50
C ALA A 150 21.66 5.07 5.47
N LEU A 151 20.46 4.74 4.97
CA LEU A 151 19.67 5.62 4.11
C LEU A 151 18.66 6.49 4.88
N ALA A 152 18.55 6.34 6.19
CA ALA A 152 17.64 7.12 7.01
C ALA A 152 18.09 8.59 7.09
N SER A 153 17.13 9.51 7.24
CA SER A 153 17.47 10.90 7.53
C SER A 153 18.19 11.02 8.88
N PRO A 154 19.33 11.74 8.95
CA PRO A 154 20.06 11.97 10.19
C PRO A 154 19.43 13.05 11.07
N GLU A 155 18.42 13.78 10.58
CA GLU A 155 17.82 14.90 11.31
C GLU A 155 17.11 14.43 12.59
N PRO A 156 17.10 15.22 13.67
CA PRO A 156 16.30 14.91 14.86
C PRO A 156 14.81 14.83 14.54
N ARG A 157 14.07 13.92 15.19
CA ARG A 157 12.60 13.82 15.03
C ARG A 157 11.91 15.08 15.55
N ALA A 158 11.13 15.75 14.71
CA ALA A 158 10.18 16.75 15.18
C ALA A 158 9.06 16.08 15.98
N SER A 159 8.88 16.50 17.22
CA SER A 159 7.74 16.09 18.04
C SER A 159 6.81 17.30 18.20
N PRO A 160 5.50 17.15 17.96
CA PRO A 160 4.53 18.19 18.31
C PRO A 160 4.70 18.57 19.78
N ALA A 161 4.78 19.86 20.07
CA ALA A 161 4.88 20.37 21.43
C ALA A 161 3.61 19.98 22.21
N GLY A 162 3.77 19.59 23.49
CA GLY A 162 2.62 19.33 24.36
C GLY A 162 1.92 17.97 24.17
N ARG A 163 2.58 16.96 23.59
CA ARG A 163 2.10 15.56 23.60
C ARG A 163 2.13 14.92 24.99
N THR A 164 1.40 15.48 25.95
CA THR A 164 0.61 14.65 26.86
C THR A 164 -0.74 14.43 26.17
N LEU A 165 -1.43 13.32 26.43
CA LEU A 165 -2.76 13.02 25.88
C LEU A 165 -3.86 14.00 26.38
N ALA A 166 -3.50 15.22 26.80
CA ALA A 166 -4.26 16.02 27.76
C ALA A 166 -4.65 17.44 27.30
N GLY A 167 -4.37 17.87 26.06
CA GLY A 167 -4.73 19.24 25.63
C GLY A 167 -5.37 19.28 24.24
N GLU A 168 -6.53 19.96 24.13
CA GLU A 168 -7.27 20.19 22.88
C GLU A 168 -6.57 21.21 21.94
N ASP A 169 -5.61 21.97 22.48
CA ASP A 169 -4.99 23.13 21.83
C ASP A 169 -3.49 22.95 21.54
N ALA A 170 -2.93 21.75 21.70
CA ALA A 170 -1.53 21.50 21.37
C ALA A 170 -1.33 21.61 19.84
N PRO A 171 -0.52 22.56 19.35
CA PRO A 171 -0.29 22.67 17.92
C PRO A 171 0.37 21.37 17.42
N GLY A 172 -0.23 20.79 16.39
CA GLY A 172 0.36 19.67 15.66
C GLY A 172 1.68 20.05 14.99
N LEU A 173 2.17 19.20 14.10
CA LEU A 173 3.26 19.62 13.20
C LEU A 173 2.74 20.74 12.31
N SER A 174 3.55 21.77 12.07
CA SER A 174 3.28 22.70 10.96
C SER A 174 3.33 21.96 9.63
N ASP A 175 2.74 22.52 8.57
CA ASP A 175 2.79 21.90 7.24
C ASP A 175 4.24 21.59 6.83
N ALA A 176 5.17 22.52 7.03
CA ALA A 176 6.59 22.31 6.74
C ALA A 176 7.21 21.16 7.55
N GLN A 177 6.87 21.06 8.84
CA GLN A 177 7.34 19.97 9.68
C GLN A 177 6.72 18.62 9.27
N ALA A 178 5.43 18.60 8.92
CA ALA A 178 4.74 17.41 8.47
C ALA A 178 5.33 16.88 7.15
N HIS A 179 5.61 17.78 6.19
CA HIS A 179 6.28 17.43 4.94
C HIS A 179 7.70 16.91 5.18
N SER A 180 8.47 17.57 6.05
CA SER A 180 9.81 17.12 6.41
C SER A 180 9.77 15.72 7.05
N GLU A 181 8.92 15.51 8.06
CA GLU A 181 8.79 14.21 8.74
C GLU A 181 8.32 13.10 7.79
N ALA A 182 7.43 13.40 6.85
CA ALA A 182 6.99 12.44 5.82
C ALA A 182 8.12 12.08 4.83
N ALA A 183 8.96 13.05 4.47
CA ALA A 183 10.09 12.85 3.56
C ALA A 183 11.20 11.96 4.14
N ARG A 184 11.20 11.73 5.46
CA ARG A 184 12.17 10.88 6.17
C ARG A 184 11.86 9.38 6.11
N CYS A 185 10.94 8.95 5.25
CA CYS A 185 10.58 7.55 5.08
C CYS A 185 11.83 6.66 4.91
N LEU A 186 11.94 5.61 5.73
CA LEU A 186 13.05 4.64 5.68
C LEU A 186 13.04 3.80 4.38
N HIS A 187 11.94 3.82 3.62
CA HIS A 187 11.74 2.97 2.45
C HIS A 187 11.99 1.48 2.77
N CYS A 188 11.41 1.00 3.86
CA CYS A 188 11.44 -0.42 4.24
C CYS A 188 10.59 -1.31 3.31
N ASP A 189 9.83 -0.69 2.40
CA ASP A 189 9.07 -1.31 1.34
C ASP A 189 9.89 -1.49 0.04
N CYS A 190 9.26 -2.05 -0.99
CA CYS A 190 9.88 -2.14 -2.31
C CYS A 190 9.57 -0.87 -3.11
N ARG A 191 10.60 -0.09 -3.45
CA ARG A 191 10.50 1.17 -4.24
C ARG A 191 9.79 1.04 -5.60
N LYS A 192 9.57 -0.18 -6.09
CA LYS A 192 8.83 -0.47 -7.32
C LYS A 192 7.64 -1.41 -7.10
N ALA A 193 7.08 -1.46 -5.88
CA ALA A 193 5.98 -2.35 -5.53
C ALA A 193 4.85 -2.33 -6.58
N GLU A 194 4.49 -1.15 -7.07
CA GLU A 194 3.36 -0.94 -7.99
C GLU A 194 3.68 -1.26 -9.47
N SER A 195 4.95 -1.15 -9.89
CA SER A 195 5.36 -1.33 -11.30
C SER A 195 6.28 -2.54 -11.54
N CYS A 196 6.50 -3.35 -10.51
CA CYS A 196 7.37 -4.54 -10.57
C CYS A 196 6.76 -5.60 -11.50
N LYS A 197 7.37 -5.78 -12.67
CA LYS A 197 6.98 -6.80 -13.65
C LYS A 197 7.15 -8.22 -13.09
N LEU A 198 8.20 -8.45 -12.30
CA LEU A 198 8.42 -9.75 -11.64
C LEU A 198 7.25 -10.09 -10.71
N ARG A 199 6.77 -9.13 -9.91
CA ARG A 199 5.60 -9.30 -9.04
C ARG A 199 4.33 -9.60 -9.85
N ARG A 200 4.10 -8.86 -10.93
CA ARG A 200 2.95 -9.08 -11.83
C ARG A 200 2.97 -10.49 -12.43
N TYR A 201 4.09 -10.89 -13.02
CA TYR A 201 4.18 -12.20 -13.66
C TYR A 201 4.21 -13.36 -12.65
N ALA A 202 4.80 -13.16 -11.49
CA ALA A 202 4.75 -14.15 -10.41
C ALA A 202 3.32 -14.37 -9.91
N ALA A 203 2.49 -13.32 -9.84
CA ALA A 203 1.06 -13.47 -9.57
C ALA A 203 0.34 -14.21 -10.71
N LEU A 204 0.57 -13.79 -11.95
CA LEU A 204 -0.07 -14.37 -13.14
C LEU A 204 0.20 -15.87 -13.29
N TYR A 205 1.45 -16.29 -13.08
CA TYR A 205 1.86 -17.68 -13.22
C TYR A 205 1.80 -18.47 -11.91
N ALA A 206 1.13 -17.94 -10.88
CA ALA A 206 0.98 -18.57 -9.56
C ALA A 206 2.32 -19.10 -8.99
N ALA A 207 3.39 -18.30 -9.12
CA ALA A 207 4.71 -18.68 -8.66
C ALA A 207 4.70 -18.95 -7.16
N ASN A 208 5.41 -20.00 -6.73
CA ASN A 208 5.60 -20.30 -5.32
C ASN A 208 7.05 -19.97 -4.92
N PRO A 209 7.30 -18.89 -4.15
CA PRO A 209 8.65 -18.51 -3.75
C PRO A 209 9.32 -19.54 -2.85
N LYS A 210 8.55 -20.44 -2.22
CA LYS A 210 9.05 -21.51 -1.34
C LYS A 210 9.28 -22.83 -2.07
N ARG A 211 9.10 -22.88 -3.40
CA ARG A 211 9.22 -24.12 -4.17
C ARG A 211 10.62 -24.72 -4.09
N HIS A 212 11.64 -23.86 -4.03
CA HIS A 212 13.04 -24.25 -3.93
C HIS A 212 13.55 -23.82 -2.55
N GLY A 213 14.24 -24.73 -1.84
CA GLY A 213 14.69 -24.54 -0.45
C GLY A 213 15.49 -23.24 -0.25
N ASP A 214 15.18 -22.57 0.85
CA ASP A 214 15.54 -21.17 1.13
C ASP A 214 17.05 -20.93 1.32
N GLN A 215 17.65 -20.17 0.41
CA GLN A 215 18.67 -19.21 0.78
C GLN A 215 18.25 -17.83 0.26
N ARG A 216 17.93 -16.93 1.19
CA ARG A 216 17.65 -15.54 0.86
C ARG A 216 18.96 -14.84 0.52
N ARG A 217 19.01 -14.10 -0.58
CA ARG A 217 20.10 -13.14 -0.82
C ARG A 217 20.11 -12.09 0.29
N ARG A 218 21.29 -11.77 0.82
CA ARG A 218 21.44 -10.72 1.84
C ARG A 218 21.02 -9.37 1.27
N LEU A 219 20.53 -8.50 2.15
CA LEU A 219 20.20 -7.12 1.83
C LEU A 219 21.50 -6.33 1.62
N GLU A 220 21.74 -5.96 0.38
CA GLU A 220 22.82 -5.06 -0.02
C GLU A 220 22.21 -3.83 -0.68
N LEU A 221 22.70 -2.65 -0.31
CA LEU A 221 22.23 -1.38 -0.87
C LEU A 221 23.46 -0.59 -1.34
N HIS A 222 23.61 -0.45 -2.65
CA HIS A 222 24.60 0.42 -3.25
C HIS A 222 23.94 1.75 -3.56
N ALA A 223 24.20 2.73 -2.72
CA ALA A 223 23.71 4.07 -2.85
C ALA A 223 24.92 5.02 -2.90
N GLY A 224 25.44 5.27 -4.10
CA GLY A 224 26.51 6.24 -4.33
C GLY A 224 26.06 7.68 -4.06
N ARG A 225 26.81 8.70 -4.49
CA ARG A 225 26.40 10.10 -4.29
C ARG A 225 25.21 10.50 -5.17
N GLY A 226 25.04 9.81 -6.30
CA GLY A 226 23.93 10.00 -7.22
C GLY A 226 22.54 9.67 -6.65
N GLN A 227 21.52 9.80 -7.49
CA GLN A 227 20.11 9.63 -7.10
C GLN A 227 19.59 8.19 -7.22
N VAL A 228 20.40 7.27 -7.75
CA VAL A 228 20.01 5.86 -7.97
C VAL A 228 20.53 5.00 -6.82
N ILE A 229 19.70 4.06 -6.40
CA ILE A 229 20.07 2.95 -5.51
C ILE A 229 20.04 1.67 -6.34
N TYR A 230 21.05 0.84 -6.14
CA TYR A 230 21.10 -0.53 -6.64
C TYR A 230 21.04 -1.54 -5.49
N GLU A 231 20.05 -2.43 -5.53
CA GLU A 231 19.86 -3.54 -4.58
C GLU A 231 20.00 -4.89 -5.30
N PRO A 232 21.20 -5.51 -5.31
CA PRO A 232 21.46 -6.74 -6.07
C PRO A 232 20.64 -7.93 -5.58
N GLY A 233 20.19 -7.92 -4.32
CA GLY A 233 19.26 -8.92 -3.79
C GLY A 233 17.92 -8.99 -4.54
N LYS A 234 17.53 -7.90 -5.24
CA LYS A 234 16.35 -7.83 -6.10
C LYS A 234 16.66 -8.01 -7.58
N CYS A 235 17.94 -8.08 -7.97
CA CYS A 235 18.34 -8.23 -9.36
C CYS A 235 18.10 -9.67 -9.84
N ILE A 236 17.52 -9.81 -11.03
CA ILE A 236 17.32 -11.12 -11.70
C ILE A 236 18.26 -11.28 -12.91
N ASP A 237 19.29 -10.44 -13.00
CA ASP A 237 20.35 -10.51 -14.00
C ASP A 237 19.87 -10.51 -15.45
N CYS A 238 18.73 -9.86 -15.72
CA CYS A 238 18.11 -9.77 -17.05
C CYS A 238 18.92 -8.98 -18.10
N GLY A 239 19.98 -8.27 -17.70
CA GLY A 239 20.87 -7.53 -18.61
C GLY A 239 20.31 -6.26 -19.24
N LEU A 240 19.05 -5.87 -18.98
CA LEU A 240 18.46 -4.67 -19.60
C LEU A 240 19.27 -3.40 -19.34
N CYS A 241 19.74 -3.19 -18.11
CA CYS A 241 20.56 -2.04 -17.77
C CYS A 241 21.95 -2.07 -18.43
N VAL A 242 22.54 -3.25 -18.61
CA VAL A 242 23.79 -3.45 -19.36
C VAL A 242 23.60 -3.05 -20.82
N GLN A 243 22.51 -3.52 -21.45
CA GLN A 243 22.18 -3.17 -22.84
C GLN A 243 21.91 -1.66 -23.02
N ILE A 244 21.17 -1.05 -22.10
CA ILE A 244 20.85 0.39 -22.16
C ILE A 244 22.12 1.22 -22.02
N THR A 245 22.98 0.92 -21.04
CA THR A 245 24.23 1.66 -20.83
C THR A 245 25.21 1.50 -21.99
N ALA A 246 25.33 0.30 -22.55
CA ALA A 246 26.13 0.04 -23.75
C ALA A 246 25.62 0.81 -24.97
N ARG A 247 24.31 0.74 -25.25
CA ARG A 247 23.68 1.46 -26.38
C ARG A 247 23.86 2.97 -26.28
N ALA A 248 23.80 3.52 -25.07
CA ALA A 248 23.97 4.94 -24.81
C ALA A 248 25.43 5.42 -24.82
N GLY A 249 26.39 4.50 -24.94
CA GLY A 249 27.82 4.81 -24.84
C GLY A 249 28.16 5.45 -23.49
N GLU A 250 27.66 4.88 -22.38
CA GLU A 250 28.17 5.21 -21.05
C GLU A 250 29.64 4.82 -20.97
N ALA A 251 30.49 5.70 -20.43
CA ALA A 251 31.94 5.46 -20.39
C ALA A 251 32.32 4.23 -19.54
N LEU A 252 31.59 4.00 -18.46
CA LEU A 252 31.70 2.79 -17.63
C LEU A 252 30.50 1.85 -17.83
N GLY A 253 29.28 2.38 -17.73
CA GLY A 253 28.06 1.59 -17.81
C GLY A 253 27.98 0.50 -16.73
N LEU A 254 27.08 -0.46 -16.96
CA LEU A 254 26.92 -1.64 -16.11
C LEU A 254 27.34 -2.89 -16.89
N THR A 255 27.84 -3.89 -16.19
CA THR A 255 28.24 -5.17 -16.79
C THR A 255 27.92 -6.35 -15.88
N PHE A 256 28.05 -7.55 -16.41
CA PHE A 256 28.04 -8.78 -15.63
C PHE A 256 29.44 -9.06 -15.07
N VAL A 257 29.50 -9.39 -13.78
CA VAL A 257 30.71 -9.86 -13.11
C VAL A 257 30.43 -11.19 -12.42
N GLY A 258 31.47 -12.01 -12.24
CA GLY A 258 31.33 -13.36 -11.70
C GLY A 258 31.03 -14.41 -12.78
N ARG A 259 30.80 -15.66 -12.35
CA ARG A 259 30.46 -16.80 -13.22
C ARG A 259 29.50 -17.74 -12.49
N GLY A 260 28.71 -18.51 -13.24
CA GLY A 260 27.77 -19.47 -12.67
C GLY A 260 26.72 -18.82 -11.77
N PHE A 261 26.54 -19.36 -10.56
CA PHE A 261 25.59 -18.84 -9.57
C PHE A 261 26.01 -17.50 -8.94
N ASP A 262 27.28 -17.10 -9.12
CA ASP A 262 27.82 -15.84 -8.59
C ASP A 262 27.75 -14.69 -9.61
N VAL A 263 27.12 -14.90 -10.78
CA VAL A 263 26.88 -13.83 -11.74
C VAL A 263 26.02 -12.76 -11.11
N ARG A 264 26.46 -11.51 -11.21
CA ARG A 264 25.70 -10.33 -10.81
C ARG A 264 25.97 -9.16 -11.73
N VAL A 265 25.01 -8.25 -11.84
CA VAL A 265 25.25 -6.94 -12.42
C VAL A 265 26.06 -6.08 -11.44
N ALA A 266 27.11 -5.43 -11.94
CA ALA A 266 27.93 -4.49 -11.19
C ALA A 266 28.50 -3.40 -12.10
N VAL A 267 29.12 -2.39 -11.47
CA VAL A 267 29.92 -1.39 -12.16
C VAL A 267 31.33 -1.96 -12.41
N PRO A 268 31.92 -1.79 -13.62
CA PRO A 268 33.29 -2.19 -13.89
C PRO A 268 34.31 -1.60 -12.91
N PHE A 269 35.39 -2.35 -12.65
CA PHE A 269 36.54 -1.93 -11.83
C PHE A 269 36.21 -1.50 -10.39
N GLY A 270 35.09 -1.97 -9.82
CA GLY A 270 34.69 -1.63 -8.45
C GLY A 270 34.34 -0.15 -8.26
N ARG A 271 33.94 0.53 -9.35
CA ARG A 271 33.56 1.95 -9.33
C ARG A 271 32.13 2.14 -8.81
N GLU A 272 31.78 3.38 -8.52
CA GLU A 272 30.49 3.73 -7.95
C GLU A 272 29.38 3.81 -9.01
N LEU A 273 28.13 3.61 -8.59
CA LEU A 273 26.96 3.55 -9.48
C LEU A 273 26.70 4.87 -10.23
N ASP A 274 27.02 6.00 -9.62
CA ASP A 274 26.90 7.33 -10.23
C ASP A 274 27.93 7.58 -11.34
N GLN A 275 29.06 6.86 -11.33
CA GLN A 275 30.05 6.87 -12.40
C GLN A 275 29.62 6.01 -13.59
N ALA A 276 28.80 4.98 -13.34
CA ALA A 276 28.25 4.09 -14.38
C ALA A 276 27.04 4.67 -15.12
N LEU A 277 26.22 5.47 -14.43
CA LEU A 277 24.91 5.93 -14.90
C LEU A 277 24.88 7.47 -15.02
N GLN A 278 25.64 8.02 -15.97
CA GLN A 278 25.74 9.47 -16.14
C GLN A 278 24.67 10.04 -17.07
N LYS A 279 24.33 9.30 -18.13
CA LYS A 279 23.41 9.70 -19.20
C LYS A 279 22.04 9.04 -19.07
N VAL A 280 22.00 7.76 -18.68
CA VAL A 280 20.79 6.92 -18.81
C VAL A 280 20.25 6.35 -17.49
N ALA A 281 20.58 6.99 -16.36
CA ALA A 281 20.08 6.60 -15.04
C ALA A 281 18.56 6.37 -14.99
N ALA A 282 17.78 7.34 -15.49
CA ALA A 282 16.32 7.26 -15.48
C ALA A 282 15.77 6.16 -16.41
N GLU A 283 16.43 5.92 -17.54
CA GLU A 283 16.05 4.84 -18.46
C GLU A 283 16.31 3.46 -17.84
N CYS A 284 17.51 3.26 -17.27
CA CYS A 284 17.87 2.05 -16.54
C CYS A 284 16.92 1.77 -15.36
N VAL A 285 16.62 2.79 -14.55
CA VAL A 285 15.64 2.67 -13.46
C VAL A 285 14.30 2.27 -14.03
N ARG A 286 13.76 2.92 -15.06
CA ARG A 286 12.46 2.57 -15.65
C ARG A 286 12.42 1.16 -16.22
N ALA A 287 13.48 0.74 -16.91
CA ALA A 287 13.58 -0.56 -17.56
C ALA A 287 13.73 -1.73 -16.59
N CYS A 288 14.33 -1.51 -15.41
CA CYS A 288 14.52 -2.56 -14.41
C CYS A 288 13.18 -3.24 -14.08
N PRO A 289 13.01 -4.55 -14.36
CA PRO A 289 11.72 -5.23 -14.22
C PRO A 289 11.39 -5.60 -12.76
N THR A 290 12.33 -5.37 -11.86
CA THR A 290 12.21 -5.55 -10.41
C THR A 290 12.43 -4.22 -9.70
N GLY A 291 12.59 -4.23 -8.38
CA GLY A 291 13.03 -3.07 -7.58
C GLY A 291 14.54 -2.94 -7.42
N ALA A 292 15.36 -3.64 -8.23
CA ALA A 292 16.82 -3.63 -8.06
C ALA A 292 17.44 -2.26 -8.35
N LEU A 293 17.00 -1.56 -9.40
CA LEU A 293 17.38 -0.18 -9.67
C LEU A 293 16.17 0.73 -9.40
N ALA A 294 16.36 1.69 -8.50
CA ALA A 294 15.33 2.64 -8.11
C ALA A 294 15.94 4.00 -7.76
N PHE A 295 15.12 5.06 -7.73
CA PHE A 295 15.56 6.35 -7.20
C PHE A 295 15.51 6.37 -5.66
N LYS A 296 16.43 7.12 -5.05
CA LYS A 296 16.51 7.35 -3.60
C LYS A 296 15.24 7.97 -3.03
N MET A 297 14.62 8.88 -3.78
CA MET A 297 13.31 9.46 -3.48
C MET A 297 12.36 9.04 -4.60
N ASN A 298 11.14 8.64 -4.25
CA ASN A 298 10.10 8.42 -5.26
C ASN A 298 9.79 9.77 -5.92
N ARG A 299 10.24 9.96 -7.16
CA ARG A 299 9.86 11.12 -7.99
C ARG A 299 8.39 11.08 -8.46
N ALA A 300 7.56 10.21 -7.89
CA ALA A 300 6.15 10.07 -8.26
C ALA A 300 5.26 11.25 -7.79
N SER A 301 5.87 12.36 -7.37
CA SER A 301 5.20 13.56 -6.86
C SER A 301 5.81 14.86 -7.41
N GLN A 302 6.37 14.81 -8.62
CA GLN A 302 6.60 16.00 -9.47
C GLN A 302 5.83 15.82 -10.78
#